data_AF-A0A9E5V0X9-F1
#
_entry.id   AF-A0A9E5V0X9-F1
#
_cell.length_a   1.000
_cell.length_b   1.000
_cell.length_c   1.000
_cell.angle_alpha   90.00
_cell.angle_beta   90.00
_cell.angle_gamma   90.00
#
_symmetry.space_group_name_H-M   'P 1'
#
loop_
_entity.id
_entity.type
_entity.pdbx_description
1 polymer ?
#
loop_
_entity_poly.entity_id
_entity_poly.type
_entity_poly.pdbx_seq_one_letter_code
_entity_poly.pdbx_strand_id
1 'polypeptide(L)'
;MVKALTRVLLGTVACLSVGAIASPSHAAILNPQNITFDTSNYKTYTGGSNGTFSVNNSSAAVAALQDTDPTSNVELWQSTENPTANVGFSGTLSNYTVTVQSVTAADWAAFGNQWVNDFIASNSQMSSLWSTLNPNLRAMAQSSIITSGLPSSGDPNVGSLTLDSNTGELKLDLIGHFDLRSRILAKQYTTGNTTWDSILLNLTKATQGPVQASEIAKVTIGNNTYYAYSFNAALTGVATNDGSESYTGRYSWTKTLAVTPPPESTPEPSSVVGSILAAGSLVALRKLKLKA
;
A
#
# COMPACT_ATOMS: atom_id res chain seq x y z
N MET A 1 43.40 4.44 -78.53
CA MET A 1 42.51 5.51 -78.02
C MET A 1 41.48 4.84 -77.12
N VAL A 2 41.71 4.82 -75.80
CA VAL A 2 40.81 4.20 -74.81
C VAL A 2 40.75 5.13 -73.60
N LYS A 3 39.56 5.62 -73.26
CA LYS A 3 39.20 6.26 -71.97
C LYS A 3 37.84 5.66 -71.60
N ALA A 4 37.78 4.67 -70.71
CA ALA A 4 37.76 4.81 -69.25
C ALA A 4 36.50 5.53 -68.74
N LEU A 5 35.51 4.74 -68.32
CA LEU A 5 34.45 5.17 -67.41
C LEU A 5 34.16 4.03 -66.42
N THR A 6 34.88 4.02 -65.30
CA THR A 6 34.67 3.09 -64.19
C THR A 6 33.74 3.75 -63.19
N ARG A 7 32.62 3.08 -62.89
CA ARG A 7 31.57 3.51 -61.97
C ARG A 7 32.09 3.56 -60.54
N VAL A 8 31.86 4.69 -59.85
CA VAL A 8 32.05 4.82 -58.40
C VAL A 8 30.79 4.31 -57.70
N LEU A 9 30.93 3.25 -56.92
CA LEU A 9 29.90 2.75 -56.00
C LEU A 9 30.21 3.30 -54.61
N LEU A 10 29.45 4.31 -54.17
CA LEU A 10 29.47 4.79 -52.78
C LEU A 10 28.71 3.78 -51.92
N GLY A 11 29.43 3.00 -51.11
CA GLY A 11 28.87 2.11 -50.11
C GLY A 11 28.60 2.86 -48.80
N THR A 12 27.33 3.03 -48.46
CA THR A 12 26.86 3.49 -47.15
C THR A 12 27.18 2.44 -46.09
N VAL A 13 28.02 2.77 -45.11
CA VAL A 13 28.24 1.91 -43.93
C VAL A 13 27.21 2.28 -42.87
N ALA A 14 26.23 1.41 -42.64
CA ALA A 14 25.36 1.49 -41.49
C ALA A 14 26.16 1.11 -40.23
N CYS A 15 26.45 2.09 -39.37
CA CYS A 15 26.88 1.81 -38.00
C CYS A 15 25.67 1.28 -37.22
N LEU A 16 25.61 -0.04 -37.05
CA LEU A 16 24.77 -0.67 -36.04
C LEU A 16 25.34 -0.31 -34.67
N SER A 17 24.81 0.74 -34.04
CA SER A 17 25.03 0.98 -32.62
C SER A 17 24.37 -0.17 -31.85
N VAL A 18 25.18 -1.10 -31.34
CA VAL A 18 24.71 -2.06 -30.34
C VAL A 18 24.50 -1.24 -29.07
N GLY A 19 23.29 -0.71 -28.90
CA GLY A 19 22.88 -0.12 -27.63
C GLY A 19 23.05 -1.19 -26.57
N ALA A 20 23.86 -0.91 -25.55
CA ALA A 20 23.80 -1.67 -24.31
C ALA A 20 22.35 -1.53 -23.82
N ILE A 21 21.57 -2.60 -23.94
CA ILE A 21 20.27 -2.68 -23.32
C ILE A 21 20.57 -2.78 -21.83
N ALA A 22 20.63 -1.62 -21.16
CA ALA A 22 20.55 -1.60 -19.71
C ALA A 22 19.20 -2.23 -19.36
N SER A 23 19.22 -3.46 -18.86
CA SER A 23 18.03 -4.07 -18.29
C SER A 23 17.49 -3.10 -17.25
N PRO A 24 16.21 -2.70 -17.29
CA PRO A 24 15.65 -1.86 -16.25
C PRO A 24 15.91 -2.55 -14.91
N SER A 25 16.54 -1.82 -13.98
CA SER A 25 16.72 -2.31 -12.63
C SER A 25 15.33 -2.65 -12.09
N HIS A 26 15.08 -3.93 -11.80
CA HIS A 26 13.81 -4.35 -11.22
C HIS A 26 13.60 -3.53 -9.94
N ALA A 27 12.45 -2.88 -9.82
CA ALA A 27 12.10 -2.13 -8.61
C ALA A 27 12.19 -3.07 -7.41
N ALA A 28 13.11 -2.77 -6.49
CA ALA A 28 13.20 -3.52 -5.25
C ALA A 28 12.06 -3.03 -4.35
N ILE A 29 11.00 -3.82 -4.26
CA ILE A 29 10.00 -3.68 -3.18
C ILE A 29 10.72 -4.05 -1.89
N LEU A 30 10.79 -3.09 -0.97
CA LEU A 30 11.42 -3.25 0.34
C LEU A 30 10.36 -3.56 1.39
N ASN A 31 10.64 -4.59 2.20
CA ASN A 31 9.88 -4.91 3.39
C ASN A 31 10.53 -4.28 4.63
N PRO A 32 9.74 -3.91 5.66
CA PRO A 32 10.25 -3.29 6.87
C PRO A 32 11.22 -4.24 7.59
N GLN A 33 12.39 -3.73 7.93
CA GLN A 33 13.40 -4.41 8.73
C GLN A 33 13.29 -3.96 10.19
N ASN A 34 13.93 -4.71 11.11
CA ASN A 34 14.02 -4.34 12.53
C ASN A 34 12.67 -4.02 13.19
N ILE A 35 11.64 -4.79 12.86
CA ILE A 35 10.28 -4.56 13.37
C ILE A 35 10.27 -4.80 14.88
N THR A 36 9.72 -3.85 15.63
CA THR A 36 9.55 -3.89 17.08
C THR A 36 8.13 -3.49 17.43
N PHE A 37 7.48 -4.26 18.32
CA PHE A 37 6.15 -3.95 18.83
C PHE A 37 6.25 -3.20 20.16
N ASP A 38 5.40 -2.20 20.36
CA ASP A 38 5.41 -1.37 21.56
C ASP A 38 4.84 -2.08 22.80
N THR A 39 3.99 -3.09 22.58
CA THR A 39 3.29 -3.86 23.61
C THR A 39 3.08 -5.30 23.16
N SER A 40 2.56 -6.14 24.06
CA SER A 40 2.02 -7.47 23.74
C SER A 40 0.49 -7.41 23.61
N ASN A 41 -0.05 -6.42 22.89
CA ASN A 41 -1.48 -6.31 22.65
C ASN A 41 -1.78 -6.37 21.14
N TYR A 42 -1.36 -7.47 20.52
CA TYR A 42 -1.60 -7.72 19.11
C TYR A 42 -1.88 -9.20 18.85
N LYS A 43 -2.61 -9.46 17.78
CA LYS A 43 -2.98 -10.81 17.34
C LYS A 43 -2.71 -10.92 15.85
N THR A 44 -2.10 -12.01 15.44
CA THR A 44 -1.75 -12.26 14.04
C THR A 44 -2.62 -13.35 13.48
N TYR A 45 -3.18 -13.14 12.30
CA TYR A 45 -3.75 -14.19 11.48
C TYR A 45 -2.76 -14.54 10.36
N THR A 46 -2.41 -15.82 10.23
CA THR A 46 -1.37 -16.25 9.29
C THR A 46 -1.84 -16.35 7.83
N GLY A 47 -3.06 -15.94 7.52
CA GLY A 47 -3.60 -15.96 6.16
C GLY A 47 -4.03 -17.34 5.64
N GLY A 48 -4.76 -17.32 4.53
CA GLY A 48 -5.31 -18.47 3.82
C GLY A 48 -6.50 -19.13 4.53
N SER A 49 -7.14 -20.09 3.87
CA SER A 49 -8.29 -20.82 4.43
C SER A 49 -7.95 -21.67 5.67
N ASN A 50 -6.66 -21.94 5.90
CA ASN A 50 -6.15 -22.67 7.06
C ASN A 50 -5.35 -21.77 8.01
N GLY A 51 -5.53 -20.45 7.90
CA GLY A 51 -4.85 -19.50 8.76
C GLY A 51 -5.16 -19.75 10.24
N THR A 52 -4.19 -19.48 11.09
CA THR A 52 -4.33 -19.62 12.55
C THR A 52 -4.11 -18.29 13.22
N PHE A 53 -4.78 -18.08 14.35
CA PHE A 53 -4.54 -16.92 15.20
C PHE A 53 -3.40 -17.20 16.16
N SER A 54 -2.43 -16.29 16.20
CA SER A 54 -1.33 -16.29 17.17
C SER A 54 -1.34 -14.99 17.96
N VAL A 55 -1.52 -15.09 19.28
CA VAL A 55 -1.54 -13.92 20.17
C VAL A 55 -0.12 -13.65 20.65
N ASN A 56 0.32 -12.40 20.58
CA ASN A 56 1.59 -11.92 21.16
C ASN A 56 2.83 -12.67 20.65
N ASN A 57 2.80 -13.08 19.38
CA ASN A 57 3.90 -13.79 18.73
C ASN A 57 4.56 -12.88 17.70
N SER A 58 5.64 -12.21 18.10
CA SER A 58 6.33 -11.24 17.24
C SER A 58 6.87 -11.88 15.97
N SER A 59 7.33 -13.13 16.01
CA SER A 59 7.85 -13.81 14.83
C SER A 59 6.76 -14.07 13.78
N ALA A 60 5.57 -14.49 14.23
CA ALA A 60 4.41 -14.63 13.33
C ALA A 60 3.95 -13.27 12.78
N ALA A 61 3.90 -12.24 13.63
CA ALA A 61 3.51 -10.90 13.23
C ALA A 61 4.47 -10.29 12.20
N VAL A 62 5.77 -10.43 12.40
CA VAL A 62 6.79 -9.98 11.44
C VAL A 62 6.68 -10.74 10.11
N ALA A 63 6.43 -12.06 10.16
CA ALA A 63 6.23 -12.85 8.95
C ALA A 63 5.00 -12.35 8.16
N ALA A 64 3.87 -12.13 8.84
CA ALA A 64 2.65 -11.62 8.22
C ALA A 64 2.86 -10.26 7.54
N LEU A 65 3.51 -9.30 8.24
CA LEU A 65 3.76 -7.96 7.70
C LEU A 65 4.69 -7.92 6.48
N GLN A 66 5.45 -8.99 6.24
CA GLN A 66 6.44 -9.10 5.16
C GLN A 66 6.05 -10.11 4.08
N ASP A 67 4.99 -10.88 4.28
CA ASP A 67 4.53 -11.85 3.29
C ASP A 67 3.75 -11.16 2.16
N THR A 68 3.36 -11.95 1.16
CA THR A 68 2.56 -11.49 0.03
C THR A 68 1.14 -12.04 0.07
N ASP A 69 0.74 -12.66 1.18
CA ASP A 69 -0.59 -13.22 1.34
C ASP A 69 -1.58 -12.06 1.57
N PRO A 70 -2.58 -11.86 0.70
CA PRO A 70 -3.54 -10.77 0.85
C PRO A 70 -4.48 -10.91 2.05
N THR A 71 -4.33 -11.97 2.83
CA THR A 71 -5.24 -12.35 3.92
C THR A 71 -4.52 -12.56 5.25
N SER A 72 -3.18 -12.55 5.27
CA SER A 72 -2.44 -12.44 6.52
C SER A 72 -2.62 -11.03 7.08
N ASN A 73 -2.63 -10.90 8.40
CA ASN A 73 -2.66 -9.59 9.03
C ASN A 73 -2.20 -9.63 10.49
N VAL A 74 -1.90 -8.45 11.01
CA VAL A 74 -1.68 -8.18 12.43
C VAL A 74 -2.76 -7.19 12.89
N GLU A 75 -3.67 -7.67 13.73
CA GLU A 75 -4.66 -6.87 14.47
C GLU A 75 -3.95 -6.15 15.62
N LEU A 76 -4.06 -4.82 15.64
CA LEU A 76 -3.39 -3.96 16.59
C LEU A 76 -4.40 -3.48 17.64
N TRP A 77 -4.33 -4.08 18.84
CA TRP A 77 -5.24 -3.88 20.00
C TRP A 77 -6.22 -5.03 20.29
N GLN A 78 -5.78 -6.29 20.13
CA GLN A 78 -6.63 -7.49 20.30
C GLN A 78 -7.47 -7.59 21.59
N SER A 79 -7.08 -6.91 22.67
CA SER A 79 -7.75 -7.00 23.97
C SER A 79 -9.22 -6.56 23.96
N THR A 80 -9.60 -5.56 23.13
CA THR A 80 -10.96 -5.02 23.03
C THR A 80 -11.17 -4.37 21.66
N GLU A 81 -12.39 -4.16 21.20
CA GLU A 81 -12.69 -3.41 19.95
C GLU A 81 -12.67 -1.87 20.14
N ASN A 82 -11.98 -1.37 21.18
CA ASN A 82 -11.98 0.05 21.56
C ASN A 82 -10.61 0.47 22.10
N PRO A 83 -9.69 0.90 21.22
CA PRO A 83 -8.36 1.36 21.61
C PRO A 83 -8.40 2.56 22.56
N THR A 84 -7.83 2.39 23.75
CA THR A 84 -7.65 3.48 24.73
C THR A 84 -6.23 4.04 24.73
N ALA A 85 -5.31 3.40 24.01
CA ALA A 85 -3.96 3.90 23.73
C ALA A 85 -3.54 3.51 22.32
N ASN A 86 -2.60 4.26 21.74
CA ASN A 86 -1.97 3.88 20.48
C ASN A 86 -1.05 2.67 20.73
N VAL A 87 -1.37 1.53 20.12
CA VAL A 87 -0.58 0.29 20.13
C VAL A 87 -0.17 -0.03 18.70
N GLY A 88 1.05 -0.51 18.51
CA GLY A 88 1.53 -0.82 17.18
C GLY A 88 2.98 -1.30 17.12
N PHE A 89 3.60 -1.02 15.98
CA PHE A 89 4.96 -1.42 15.71
C PHE A 89 5.75 -0.31 15.01
N SER A 90 7.06 -0.40 15.11
CA SER A 90 8.01 0.41 14.35
C SER A 90 8.96 -0.47 13.56
N GLY A 91 9.31 -0.07 12.34
CA GLY A 91 10.29 -0.75 11.51
C GLY A 91 11.05 0.24 10.62
N THR A 92 12.10 -0.24 9.96
CA THR A 92 12.93 0.55 9.06
C THR A 92 12.69 0.14 7.60
N LEU A 93 12.31 1.10 6.76
CA LEU A 93 12.16 0.95 5.31
C LEU A 93 13.15 1.90 4.62
N SER A 94 14.20 1.34 4.01
CA SER A 94 15.34 2.14 3.54
C SER A 94 15.90 2.99 4.69
N ASN A 95 15.93 4.32 4.54
CA ASN A 95 16.38 5.30 5.53
C ASN A 95 15.25 5.86 6.42
N TYR A 96 14.03 5.34 6.29
CA TYR A 96 12.89 5.80 7.08
C TYR A 96 12.60 4.87 8.24
N THR A 97 12.43 5.42 9.44
CA THR A 97 11.70 4.76 10.52
C THR A 97 10.21 5.05 10.31
N VAL A 98 9.43 3.99 10.19
CA VAL A 98 7.98 4.03 10.06
C VAL A 98 7.35 3.37 11.27
N THR A 99 6.43 4.06 11.91
CA THR A 99 5.63 3.58 13.03
C THR A 99 4.18 3.50 12.59
N VAL A 100 3.54 2.34 12.80
CA VAL A 100 2.13 2.10 12.48
C VAL A 100 1.41 1.72 13.77
N GLN A 101 0.32 2.40 14.10
CA GLN A 101 -0.40 2.23 15.37
C GLN A 101 -1.92 2.27 15.19
N SER A 102 -2.62 1.72 16.18
CA SER A 102 -4.04 1.94 16.41
C SER A 102 -4.35 3.43 16.61
N VAL A 103 -5.61 3.81 16.39
CA VAL A 103 -6.14 5.17 16.52
C VAL A 103 -7.03 5.24 17.74
N THR A 104 -6.85 6.27 18.56
CA THR A 104 -7.68 6.55 19.72
C THR A 104 -8.71 7.63 19.42
N ALA A 105 -9.71 7.81 20.30
CA ALA A 105 -10.67 8.91 20.19
C ALA A 105 -10.00 10.30 20.09
N ALA A 106 -8.83 10.51 20.72
CA ALA A 106 -8.12 11.78 20.68
C ALA A 106 -7.55 12.10 19.28
N ASP A 107 -7.15 11.08 18.53
CA ASP A 107 -6.58 11.24 17.18
C ASP A 107 -7.64 11.72 16.17
N TRP A 108 -8.92 11.37 16.37
CA TRP A 108 -10.04 11.76 15.51
C TRP A 108 -10.24 13.28 15.43
N ALA A 109 -9.80 14.04 16.43
CA ALA A 109 -9.82 15.50 16.36
C ALA A 109 -8.97 16.05 15.19
N ALA A 110 -7.93 15.33 14.77
CA ALA A 110 -7.03 15.75 13.71
C ALA A 110 -7.57 15.48 12.30
N PHE A 111 -8.34 14.41 12.11
CA PHE A 111 -8.71 13.94 10.77
C PHE A 111 -10.19 13.56 10.59
N GLY A 112 -11.01 13.58 11.65
CA GLY A 112 -12.38 13.05 11.61
C GLY A 112 -13.28 13.75 10.58
N ASN A 113 -13.14 15.07 10.41
CA ASN A 113 -13.84 15.79 9.35
C ASN A 113 -13.44 15.31 7.95
N GLN A 114 -12.13 15.14 7.74
CA GLN A 114 -11.60 14.65 6.46
C GLN A 114 -12.11 13.24 6.19
N TRP A 115 -12.04 12.35 7.18
CA TRP A 115 -12.53 10.97 7.07
C TRP A 115 -14.00 10.90 6.69
N VAL A 116 -14.87 11.69 7.32
CA VAL A 116 -16.32 11.72 6.98
C VAL A 116 -16.53 12.18 5.55
N ASN A 117 -15.85 13.25 5.14
CA ASN A 117 -16.00 13.77 3.79
C ASN A 117 -15.52 12.76 2.74
N ASP A 118 -14.39 12.10 2.98
CA ASP A 118 -13.84 11.08 2.10
C ASP A 118 -14.75 9.85 2.05
N PHE A 119 -15.24 9.37 3.20
CA PHE A 119 -16.17 8.24 3.29
C PHE A 119 -17.43 8.50 2.47
N ILE A 120 -18.06 9.67 2.66
CA ILE A 120 -19.27 10.04 1.94
C ILE A 120 -18.99 10.23 0.44
N ALA A 121 -17.85 10.82 0.07
CA ALA A 121 -17.47 11.01 -1.33
C ALA A 121 -17.22 9.68 -2.06
N SER A 122 -16.55 8.72 -1.41
CA SER A 122 -16.27 7.39 -1.96
C SER A 122 -17.55 6.54 -2.10
N ASN A 123 -18.54 6.77 -1.25
CA ASN A 123 -19.86 6.12 -1.33
C ASN A 123 -20.85 7.02 -2.07
N SER A 124 -20.69 7.17 -3.39
CA SER A 124 -21.38 8.19 -4.21
C SER A 124 -22.90 8.30 -4.02
N GLN A 125 -23.60 7.17 -3.81
CA GLN A 125 -25.04 7.18 -3.52
C GLN A 125 -25.36 7.79 -2.14
N MET A 126 -24.49 7.57 -1.15
CA MET A 126 -24.59 8.22 0.16
C MET A 126 -24.31 9.72 0.07
N SER A 127 -23.42 10.17 -0.83
CA SER A 127 -23.13 11.59 -1.03
C SER A 127 -24.39 12.42 -1.36
N SER A 128 -25.20 11.92 -2.31
CA SER A 128 -26.46 12.57 -2.67
C SER A 128 -27.41 12.68 -1.46
N LEU A 129 -27.58 11.59 -0.70
CA LEU A 129 -28.44 11.57 0.49
C LEU A 129 -27.89 12.42 1.62
N TRP A 130 -26.58 12.41 1.83
CA TRP A 130 -25.90 13.22 2.83
C TRP A 130 -26.16 14.71 2.60
N SER A 131 -26.11 15.16 1.36
CA SER A 131 -26.37 16.55 0.99
C SER A 131 -27.81 17.00 1.29
N THR A 132 -28.79 16.10 1.29
CA THR A 132 -30.20 16.40 1.60
C THR A 132 -30.54 16.32 3.09
N LEU A 133 -29.64 15.77 3.92
CA LEU A 133 -29.83 15.77 5.36
C LEU A 133 -29.93 17.20 5.92
N ASN A 134 -30.58 17.33 7.07
CA ASN A 134 -30.60 18.59 7.81
C ASN A 134 -29.14 19.03 8.12
N PRO A 135 -28.74 20.28 7.85
CA PRO A 135 -27.38 20.76 8.12
C PRO A 135 -26.93 20.58 9.58
N ASN A 136 -27.84 20.74 10.55
CA ASN A 136 -27.54 20.54 11.97
C ASN A 136 -27.30 19.05 12.29
N LEU A 137 -28.02 18.14 11.61
CA LEU A 137 -27.78 16.70 11.74
C LEU A 137 -26.40 16.31 11.20
N ARG A 138 -25.99 16.86 10.05
CA ARG A 138 -24.63 16.66 9.53
C ARG A 138 -23.57 17.19 10.47
N ALA A 139 -23.75 18.42 10.98
CA ALA A 139 -22.82 19.02 11.93
C ALA A 139 -22.72 18.22 13.22
N MET A 140 -23.84 17.71 13.74
CA MET A 140 -23.87 16.82 14.91
C MET A 140 -23.11 15.52 14.65
N ALA A 141 -23.31 14.90 13.48
CA ALA A 141 -22.61 13.67 13.10
C ALA A 141 -21.09 13.87 12.97
N GLN A 142 -20.68 14.95 12.30
CA GLN A 142 -19.27 15.31 12.21
C GLN A 142 -18.69 15.61 13.60
N SER A 143 -19.39 16.39 14.42
CA SER A 143 -18.97 16.69 15.78
C SER A 143 -18.86 15.45 16.67
N SER A 144 -19.78 14.49 16.54
CA SER A 144 -19.72 13.24 17.33
C SER A 144 -18.50 12.42 16.95
N ILE A 145 -18.11 12.38 15.67
CA ILE A 145 -16.91 11.69 15.21
C ILE A 145 -15.65 12.40 15.67
N ILE A 146 -15.57 13.73 15.56
CA ILE A 146 -14.40 14.51 16.02
C ILE A 146 -14.17 14.33 17.53
N THR A 147 -15.26 14.26 18.30
CA THR A 147 -15.18 14.25 19.78
C THR A 147 -15.02 12.85 20.36
N SER A 148 -15.80 11.89 19.84
CA SER A 148 -15.86 10.53 20.40
C SER A 148 -15.11 9.50 19.56
N GLY A 149 -14.73 9.85 18.33
CA GLY A 149 -14.14 8.94 17.37
C GLY A 149 -15.10 7.84 16.91
N LEU A 150 -14.53 6.86 16.20
CA LEU A 150 -15.13 5.58 15.88
C LEU A 150 -14.26 4.48 16.51
N PRO A 151 -14.47 4.13 17.80
CA PRO A 151 -13.71 3.11 18.51
C PRO A 151 -13.38 1.85 17.71
N SER A 152 -14.38 1.23 17.09
CA SER A 152 -14.22 -0.04 16.36
C SER A 152 -13.57 0.12 14.99
N SER A 153 -13.26 1.35 14.56
CA SER A 153 -12.44 1.60 13.38
C SER A 153 -10.99 1.93 13.73
N GLY A 154 -10.67 2.00 15.04
CA GLY A 154 -9.35 2.39 15.53
C GLY A 154 -8.39 1.23 15.77
N ASP A 155 -8.85 -0.03 15.68
CA ASP A 155 -8.03 -1.25 15.77
C ASP A 155 -7.73 -1.75 14.36
N PRO A 156 -6.62 -1.34 13.72
CA PRO A 156 -6.35 -1.73 12.35
C PRO A 156 -5.81 -3.16 12.26
N ASN A 157 -6.41 -3.92 11.35
CA ASN A 157 -5.87 -5.17 10.84
C ASN A 157 -4.86 -4.89 9.72
N VAL A 158 -3.58 -4.77 10.07
CA VAL A 158 -2.50 -4.46 9.13
C VAL A 158 -2.06 -5.69 8.36
N GLY A 159 -2.26 -5.72 7.05
CA GLY A 159 -1.82 -6.81 6.18
C GLY A 159 -0.34 -6.73 5.84
N SER A 160 0.07 -5.71 5.09
CA SER A 160 1.46 -5.52 4.68
C SER A 160 1.89 -4.06 4.74
N LEU A 161 3.21 -3.84 4.86
CA LEU A 161 3.83 -2.53 4.72
C LEU A 161 5.03 -2.68 3.79
N THR A 162 5.07 -1.90 2.71
CA THR A 162 6.14 -2.01 1.69
C THR A 162 6.55 -0.64 1.18
N LEU A 163 7.79 -0.53 0.68
CA LEU A 163 8.29 0.66 -0.01
C LEU A 163 8.84 0.27 -1.37
N ASP A 164 8.30 0.85 -2.44
CA ASP A 164 8.94 0.81 -3.74
C ASP A 164 10.14 1.77 -3.74
N SER A 165 11.35 1.21 -3.76
CA SER A 165 12.60 1.99 -3.72
C SER A 165 12.88 2.83 -4.97
N ASN A 166 12.20 2.54 -6.09
CA ASN A 166 12.35 3.32 -7.32
C ASN A 166 11.42 4.53 -7.34
N THR A 167 10.16 4.35 -6.92
CA THR A 167 9.15 5.42 -6.95
C THR A 167 9.03 6.18 -5.63
N GLY A 168 9.54 5.60 -4.55
CA GLY A 168 9.33 6.07 -3.19
C GLY A 168 7.92 5.81 -2.66
N GLU A 169 7.10 5.02 -3.36
CA GLU A 169 5.75 4.72 -2.90
C GLU A 169 5.79 3.79 -1.68
N LEU A 170 5.53 4.36 -0.50
CA LEU A 170 5.18 3.61 0.69
C LEU A 170 3.74 3.15 0.55
N LYS A 171 3.50 1.86 0.75
CA LYS A 171 2.18 1.25 0.70
C LYS A 171 1.89 0.51 2.00
N LEU A 172 0.73 0.78 2.59
CA LEU A 172 0.18 0.06 3.74
C LEU A 172 -1.13 -0.61 3.28
N ASP A 173 -1.20 -1.93 3.42
CA ASP A 173 -2.44 -2.68 3.21
C ASP A 173 -3.14 -2.93 4.55
N LEU A 174 -4.43 -2.62 4.60
CA LEU A 174 -5.34 -2.88 5.71
C LEU A 174 -6.36 -3.93 5.28
N ILE A 175 -6.63 -4.91 6.12
CA ILE A 175 -7.52 -6.02 5.82
C ILE A 175 -8.82 -5.85 6.60
N GLY A 176 -9.96 -6.13 5.99
CA GLY A 176 -11.25 -5.97 6.66
C GLY A 176 -12.38 -6.57 5.85
N HIS A 177 -13.59 -6.05 6.02
CA HIS A 177 -14.74 -6.49 5.22
C HIS A 177 -14.75 -5.78 3.86
N PHE A 178 -14.98 -6.53 2.78
CA PHE A 178 -15.22 -5.94 1.46
C PHE A 178 -16.56 -5.22 1.38
N ASP A 179 -17.60 -5.73 2.05
CA ASP A 179 -18.92 -5.12 2.09
C ASP A 179 -19.52 -5.18 3.51
N LEU A 180 -19.69 -4.02 4.13
CA LEU A 180 -20.30 -3.87 5.44
C LEU A 180 -21.84 -3.79 5.38
N ARG A 181 -22.44 -3.66 4.19
CA ARG A 181 -23.88 -3.36 4.04
C ARG A 181 -24.77 -4.34 4.80
N SER A 182 -24.61 -5.63 4.56
CA SER A 182 -25.43 -6.68 5.17
C SER A 182 -25.35 -6.62 6.70
N ARG A 183 -24.14 -6.44 7.24
CA ARG A 183 -23.90 -6.30 8.69
C ARG A 183 -24.50 -5.02 9.25
N ILE A 184 -24.38 -3.88 8.57
CA ILE A 184 -25.01 -2.62 8.97
C ILE A 184 -26.54 -2.79 9.03
N LEU A 185 -27.15 -3.33 7.96
CA LEU A 185 -28.60 -3.54 7.88
C LEU A 185 -29.11 -4.52 8.95
N ALA A 186 -28.33 -5.56 9.26
CA ALA A 186 -28.60 -6.52 10.32
C ALA A 186 -28.27 -5.99 11.74
N LYS A 187 -27.72 -4.77 11.85
CA LYS A 187 -27.23 -4.18 13.12
C LYS A 187 -26.16 -5.02 13.81
N GLN A 188 -25.36 -5.73 13.02
CA GLN A 188 -24.21 -6.54 13.44
C GLN A 188 -22.88 -5.79 13.30
N TYR A 189 -22.91 -4.56 12.78
CA TYR A 189 -21.77 -3.66 12.71
C TYR A 189 -22.09 -2.39 13.51
N THR A 190 -21.21 -2.03 14.44
CA THR A 190 -21.23 -0.77 15.18
C THR A 190 -19.84 -0.16 15.13
N THR A 191 -19.78 1.15 15.03
CA THR A 191 -18.53 1.91 15.09
C THR A 191 -18.15 2.29 16.51
N GLY A 192 -19.02 2.02 17.50
CA GLY A 192 -18.94 2.57 18.85
C GLY A 192 -19.46 4.01 18.98
N ASN A 193 -19.85 4.65 17.87
CA ASN A 193 -20.43 5.99 17.84
C ASN A 193 -21.92 5.94 17.49
N THR A 194 -22.79 5.95 18.51
CA THR A 194 -24.24 5.71 18.34
C THR A 194 -24.93 6.74 17.43
N THR A 195 -24.46 7.99 17.44
CA THR A 195 -24.95 9.04 16.53
C THR A 195 -24.61 8.71 15.08
N TRP A 196 -23.35 8.36 14.81
CA TRP A 196 -22.92 7.96 13.48
C TRP A 196 -23.57 6.66 13.02
N ASP A 197 -23.64 5.64 13.88
CA ASP A 197 -24.26 4.35 13.57
C ASP A 197 -25.72 4.50 13.12
N SER A 198 -26.48 5.38 13.77
CA SER A 198 -27.87 5.67 13.41
C SER A 198 -27.97 6.32 12.02
N ILE A 199 -27.04 7.20 11.69
CA ILE A 199 -27.00 7.88 10.39
C ILE A 199 -26.53 6.92 9.30
N LEU A 200 -25.47 6.17 9.56
CA LEU A 200 -24.93 5.15 8.66
C LEU A 200 -25.97 4.09 8.32
N LEU A 201 -26.75 3.63 9.30
CA LEU A 201 -27.86 2.71 9.07
C LEU A 201 -28.91 3.29 8.12
N ASN A 202 -29.30 4.55 8.32
CA ASN A 202 -30.30 5.20 7.48
C ASN A 202 -29.79 5.47 6.05
N LEU A 203 -28.53 5.91 5.91
CA LEU A 203 -27.88 6.06 4.60
C LEU A 203 -27.83 4.70 3.88
N THR A 204 -27.37 3.65 4.57
CA THR A 204 -27.25 2.30 4.01
C THR A 204 -28.60 1.74 3.54
N LYS A 205 -29.68 1.95 4.30
CA LYS A 205 -31.04 1.56 3.89
C LYS A 205 -31.49 2.24 2.60
N ALA A 206 -31.06 3.48 2.37
CA ALA A 206 -31.49 4.30 1.25
C ALA A 206 -30.57 4.20 0.02
N THR A 207 -29.42 3.54 0.13
CA THR A 207 -28.50 3.25 -0.99
C THR A 207 -28.55 1.78 -1.39
N GLN A 208 -27.88 1.44 -2.48
CA GLN A 208 -27.61 0.10 -3.00
C GLN A 208 -26.10 -0.07 -3.20
N GLY A 209 -25.65 -1.32 -3.30
CA GLY A 209 -24.24 -1.65 -3.48
C GLY A 209 -23.44 -1.68 -2.16
N PRO A 210 -22.17 -2.07 -2.24
CA PRO A 210 -21.37 -2.34 -1.06
C PRO A 210 -21.07 -1.07 -0.27
N VAL A 211 -20.98 -1.21 1.06
CA VAL A 211 -20.44 -0.15 1.93
C VAL A 211 -19.03 -0.54 2.32
N GLN A 212 -18.05 0.20 1.80
CA GLN A 212 -16.63 -0.10 1.98
C GLN A 212 -15.98 0.92 2.90
N ALA A 213 -15.29 0.44 3.91
CA ALA A 213 -14.45 1.23 4.79
C ALA A 213 -13.43 0.32 5.46
N SER A 214 -12.15 0.68 5.34
CA SER A 214 -11.12 0.09 6.17
C SER A 214 -11.24 0.57 7.62
N GLU A 215 -10.62 -0.16 8.53
CA GLU A 215 -10.13 0.44 9.78
C GLU A 215 -9.05 1.49 9.48
N ILE A 216 -8.59 2.18 10.51
CA ILE A 216 -7.70 3.33 10.37
C ILE A 216 -6.44 3.07 11.16
N ALA A 217 -5.29 3.26 10.51
CA ALA A 217 -3.99 3.21 11.16
C ALA A 217 -3.37 4.61 11.25
N LYS A 218 -2.79 4.93 12.39
CA LYS A 218 -1.90 6.09 12.56
C LYS A 218 -0.51 5.71 12.06
N VAL A 219 -0.02 6.42 11.06
CA VAL A 219 1.29 6.17 10.44
C VAL A 219 2.20 7.36 10.69
N THR A 220 3.32 7.16 11.39
CA THR A 220 4.33 8.19 11.60
C THR A 220 5.58 7.85 10.79
N ILE A 221 6.05 8.80 9.99
CA ILE A 221 7.24 8.69 9.13
C ILE A 221 8.14 9.88 9.43
N GLY A 222 9.26 9.63 10.11
CA GLY A 222 10.04 10.70 10.71
C GLY A 222 9.19 11.52 11.69
N ASN A 223 9.05 12.83 11.46
CA ASN A 223 8.27 13.74 12.32
C ASN A 223 6.84 13.99 11.81
N ASN A 224 6.41 13.31 10.75
CA ASN A 224 5.10 13.52 10.14
C ASN A 224 4.15 12.38 10.51
N THR A 225 2.95 12.73 10.96
CA THR A 225 1.87 11.78 11.24
C THR A 225 0.83 11.84 10.13
N TYR A 226 0.37 10.67 9.73
CA TYR A 226 -0.68 10.43 8.75
C TYR A 226 -1.73 9.49 9.35
N TYR A 227 -2.94 9.52 8.80
CA TYR A 227 -3.99 8.56 9.12
C TYR A 227 -4.32 7.79 7.84
N ALA A 228 -3.93 6.53 7.82
CA ALA A 228 -4.08 5.64 6.68
C ALA A 228 -5.45 4.96 6.76
N TYR A 229 -6.25 5.17 5.72
CA TYR A 229 -7.54 4.53 5.49
C TYR A 229 -7.86 4.52 4.00
N SER A 230 -8.83 3.69 3.60
CA SER A 230 -9.39 3.68 2.25
C SER A 230 -10.85 3.20 2.28
N PHE A 231 -11.60 3.59 1.25
CA PHE A 231 -12.99 3.20 1.03
C PHE A 231 -13.16 2.44 -0.29
N ASN A 232 -12.06 1.94 -0.85
CA ASN A 232 -12.04 1.15 -2.06
C ASN A 232 -11.24 -0.13 -1.80
N ALA A 233 -11.96 -1.22 -1.55
CA ALA A 233 -11.33 -2.52 -1.30
C ALA A 233 -11.20 -3.35 -2.57
N ALA A 234 -10.08 -4.07 -2.67
CA ALA A 234 -9.97 -5.24 -3.53
C ALA A 234 -10.48 -6.48 -2.77
N LEU A 235 -11.20 -7.37 -3.45
CA LEU A 235 -11.54 -8.68 -2.89
C LEU A 235 -10.25 -9.47 -2.61
N THR A 236 -10.15 -10.07 -1.43
CA THR A 236 -9.04 -10.97 -1.06
C THR A 236 -9.25 -12.38 -1.60
N GLY A 237 -10.50 -12.77 -1.85
CA GLY A 237 -10.88 -14.13 -2.28
C GLY A 237 -10.93 -15.15 -1.14
N VAL A 238 -10.73 -14.72 0.10
CA VAL A 238 -10.79 -15.56 1.31
C VAL A 238 -11.72 -14.91 2.32
N ALA A 239 -12.46 -15.75 3.03
CA ALA A 239 -13.19 -15.39 4.23
C ALA A 239 -12.71 -16.30 5.35
N THR A 240 -12.61 -15.78 6.58
CA THR A 240 -12.33 -16.64 7.72
C THR A 240 -13.41 -17.69 7.92
N ASN A 241 -13.00 -18.87 8.37
CA ASN A 241 -13.88 -20.01 8.66
C ASN A 241 -14.51 -19.96 10.06
N ASP A 242 -14.34 -18.84 10.78
CA ASP A 242 -14.87 -18.61 12.13
C ASP A 242 -16.33 -18.11 12.13
N GLY A 243 -16.97 -18.07 10.96
CA GLY A 243 -18.35 -17.61 10.78
C GLY A 243 -18.51 -16.08 10.80
N SER A 244 -17.42 -15.32 10.94
CA SER A 244 -17.48 -13.86 10.88
C SER A 244 -17.47 -13.31 9.44
N GLU A 245 -17.02 -14.12 8.48
CA GLU A 245 -16.77 -13.71 7.08
C GLU A 245 -15.91 -12.43 6.98
N SER A 246 -14.95 -12.33 7.90
CA SER A 246 -14.00 -11.22 7.96
C SER A 246 -12.87 -11.42 6.95
N TYR A 247 -12.05 -10.38 6.76
CA TYR A 247 -10.87 -10.39 5.89
C TYR A 247 -11.14 -10.58 4.39
N THR A 248 -12.33 -10.21 3.94
CA THR A 248 -12.78 -10.31 2.54
C THR A 248 -12.33 -9.15 1.66
N GLY A 249 -11.89 -8.04 2.26
CA GLY A 249 -11.44 -6.83 1.57
C GLY A 249 -10.03 -6.40 1.97
N ARG A 250 -9.21 -6.04 0.99
CA ARG A 250 -7.91 -5.40 1.16
C ARG A 250 -7.98 -3.95 0.70
N TYR A 251 -7.58 -3.06 1.59
CA TYR A 251 -7.59 -1.62 1.44
C TYR A 251 -6.16 -1.09 1.41
N SER A 252 -5.75 -0.47 0.30
CA SER A 252 -4.40 0.07 0.17
C SER A 252 -4.38 1.58 0.42
N TRP A 253 -3.50 2.01 1.31
CA TRP A 253 -3.10 3.41 1.47
C TRP A 253 -1.69 3.60 0.96
N THR A 254 -1.45 4.67 0.19
CA THR A 254 -0.11 4.96 -0.36
C THR A 254 0.36 6.37 -0.01
N LYS A 255 1.67 6.51 0.09
CA LYS A 255 2.36 7.78 0.31
C LYS A 255 3.68 7.79 -0.43
N THR A 256 3.87 8.74 -1.34
CA THR A 256 5.16 8.95 -1.99
C THR A 256 6.14 9.63 -1.02
N LEU A 257 7.27 8.99 -0.79
CA LEU A 257 8.41 9.50 -0.03
C LEU A 257 9.50 9.97 -0.99
N ALA A 258 10.27 10.97 -0.56
CA ALA A 258 11.40 11.46 -1.31
C ALA A 258 12.58 10.48 -1.23
N VAL A 259 12.61 9.47 -2.10
CA VAL A 259 13.75 8.57 -2.21
C VAL A 259 14.84 9.21 -3.05
N THR A 260 16.09 9.14 -2.57
CA THR A 260 17.23 9.36 -3.46
C THR A 260 17.30 8.15 -4.38
N PRO A 261 17.18 8.30 -5.71
CA PRO A 261 17.28 7.17 -6.60
C PRO A 261 18.63 6.48 -6.36
N PRO A 262 18.67 5.12 -6.39
CA PRO A 262 19.95 4.44 -6.31
C PRO A 262 20.88 5.00 -7.38
N PRO A 263 22.18 5.19 -7.07
CA PRO A 263 23.12 5.70 -8.06
C PRO A 263 22.98 4.85 -9.33
N GLU A 264 22.74 5.53 -10.46
CA GLU A 264 22.63 4.88 -11.76
C GLU A 264 23.87 4.01 -11.93
N SER A 265 23.69 2.73 -12.27
CA SER A 265 24.80 1.81 -12.46
C SER A 265 25.67 2.38 -13.58
N THR A 266 26.76 3.06 -13.21
CA THR A 266 27.73 3.53 -14.19
C THR A 266 28.28 2.29 -14.89
N PRO A 267 28.33 2.26 -16.24
CA PRO A 267 28.89 1.13 -16.96
C PRO A 267 30.26 0.77 -16.37
N GLU A 268 30.40 -0.46 -15.86
CA GLU A 268 31.68 -0.86 -15.28
C GLU A 268 32.78 -0.68 -16.34
N PRO A 269 33.98 -0.18 -15.97
CA PRO A 269 35.06 0.05 -16.93
C PRO A 269 35.39 -1.17 -17.80
N SER A 270 35.14 -2.38 -17.28
CA SER A 270 35.27 -3.66 -17.95
C SER A 270 34.40 -3.80 -19.21
N SER A 271 33.17 -3.27 -19.19
CA SER A 271 32.26 -3.29 -20.34
C SER A 271 32.73 -2.38 -21.48
N VAL A 272 33.31 -1.22 -21.13
CA VAL A 272 33.96 -0.30 -22.09
C VAL A 272 35.23 -0.94 -22.68
N VAL A 273 36.06 -1.57 -21.85
CA VAL A 273 37.28 -2.28 -22.30
C VAL A 273 36.94 -3.48 -23.20
N GLY A 274 35.89 -4.24 -22.89
CA GLY A 274 35.40 -5.35 -23.70
C GLY A 274 34.98 -4.92 -25.11
N SER A 275 34.26 -3.79 -25.23
CA SER A 275 33.89 -3.23 -26.54
C SER A 275 35.08 -2.71 -27.35
N ILE A 276 36.10 -2.13 -26.70
CA ILE A 276 37.34 -1.70 -27.38
C ILE A 276 38.13 -2.91 -27.90
N LEU A 277 38.23 -3.98 -27.11
CA LEU A 277 38.90 -5.22 -27.51
C LEU A 277 38.17 -5.92 -28.68
N ALA A 278 36.84 -5.95 -28.68
CA ALA A 278 36.04 -6.51 -29.76
C ALA A 278 36.19 -5.71 -31.08
N ALA A 279 36.20 -4.37 -31.00
CA ALA A 279 36.44 -3.52 -32.16
C ALA A 279 37.87 -3.68 -32.72
N GLY A 280 38.87 -3.75 -31.85
CA GLY A 280 40.27 -3.95 -32.23
C GLY A 280 40.53 -5.30 -32.92
N SER A 281 39.90 -6.37 -32.43
CA SER A 281 40.03 -7.72 -33.00
C SER A 281 39.35 -7.85 -34.38
N LEU A 282 38.22 -7.19 -34.61
CA LEU A 282 37.58 -7.15 -35.94
C LEU A 282 38.41 -6.38 -36.98
N VAL A 283 39.08 -5.28 -36.60
CA VAL A 283 39.98 -4.54 -37.51
C VAL A 283 41.25 -5.35 -37.82
N ALA A 284 41.82 -6.05 -36.83
CA ALA A 284 42.98 -6.91 -37.04
C ALA A 284 42.67 -8.08 -37.98
N LEU A 285 41.51 -8.74 -37.83
CA LEU A 285 41.08 -9.84 -38.69
C LEU A 285 40.83 -9.40 -40.15
N ARG A 286 40.33 -8.18 -40.38
CA ARG A 286 40.18 -7.62 -41.73
C ARG A 286 41.52 -7.38 -42.44
N LYS A 287 42.57 -6.97 -41.71
CA LYS A 287 43.91 -6.78 -42.29
C LYS A 287 44.61 -8.08 -42.67
N LEU A 288 44.33 -9.18 -41.97
CA LEU A 288 44.93 -10.49 -42.26
C LEU A 288 44.32 -11.15 -43.51
N LYS A 289 43.03 -10.93 -43.80
CA LYS A 289 42.39 -11.43 -45.04
C LYS A 289 42.76 -10.67 -46.31
N LEU A 290 43.35 -9.48 -46.21
CA LEU A 290 43.78 -8.67 -47.37
C LEU A 290 45.25 -8.93 -47.77
N LYS A 291 45.96 -9.80 -47.03
CA LYS A 291 47.37 -10.16 -47.28
C LYS A 291 47.58 -11.64 -47.64
N ALA A 292 46.50 -12.39 -47.85
CA ALA A 292 46.51 -13.73 -48.45
C ALA A 292 45.85 -13.63 -49.83
#